data_AF-A0A7J4J0V8-F1
#
_entry.id   AF-A0A7J4J0V8-F1
#
_cell.length_a   1.000
_cell.length_b   1.000
_cell.length_c   1.000
_cell.angle_alpha   90.00
_cell.angle_beta   90.00
_cell.angle_gamma   90.00
#
_symmetry.space_group_name_H-M   'P 1'
#
loop_
_entity.id
_entity.type
_entity.pdbx_description
1 polymer ?
#
loop_
_entity_poly.entity_id
_entity_poly.type
_entity_poly.pdbx_seq_one_letter_code
_entity_poly.pdbx_strand_id
1 'polypeptide(L)'
;MNWLKENWFKIGIVLALIFVGLQINDNKDPILALEEAVSEYPRSTYGEPAQWFMMKSLVGWERMMFVFGYVDDREVCEHLVEIASKESPDREFRCEDAN
;
A
#
# COMPACT_ATOMS: atom_id res chain seq x y z
N MET A 1 2.83 37.28 40.92
CA MET A 1 3.98 36.53 40.37
C MET A 1 4.24 35.18 41.06
N ASN A 2 3.30 34.63 41.84
CA ASN A 2 3.45 33.34 42.55
C ASN A 2 2.68 32.18 41.89
N TRP A 3 1.63 32.47 41.12
CA TRP A 3 0.77 31.48 40.46
C TRP A 3 1.51 30.65 39.39
N LEU A 4 2.43 31.28 38.66
CA LEU A 4 3.26 30.62 37.65
C LEU A 4 4.24 29.62 38.28
N LYS A 5 4.80 29.93 39.46
CA LYS A 5 5.70 29.02 40.18
C LYS A 5 5.00 27.79 40.76
N GLU A 6 3.72 27.91 41.09
CA GLU A 6 2.96 26.82 41.71
C GLU A 6 2.41 25.84 40.67
N ASN A 7 2.12 26.32 39.45
CA ASN A 7 1.52 25.52 38.40
C ASN A 7 2.48 25.09 37.27
N TRP A 8 3.76 25.49 37.33
CA TRP A 8 4.73 25.17 36.27
C TRP A 8 4.90 23.65 36.03
N PHE A 9 4.83 22.84 37.09
CA PHE A 9 4.92 21.39 37.01
C PHE A 9 3.69 20.78 36.30
N LYS A 10 2.49 21.31 36.58
CA LYS A 10 1.24 20.88 35.91
C LYS A 10 1.23 21.26 34.44
N ILE A 11 1.69 22.47 34.12
CA ILE A 11 1.84 22.93 32.73
C ILE A 11 2.85 22.03 31.99
N GLY A 12 3.98 21.68 32.64
CA GLY A 12 4.96 20.77 32.08
C GLY A 12 4.39 19.39 31.75
N ILE A 13 3.57 18.80 32.64
CA ILE A 13 2.91 17.51 32.40
C ILE A 13 1.92 17.59 31.24
N VAL A 14 1.09 18.64 31.19
CA VAL A 14 0.12 18.83 30.09
C VAL A 14 0.85 18.99 28.76
N LEU A 15 1.92 19.79 28.72
CA LEU A 15 2.73 19.95 27.52
C LEU A 15 3.42 18.66 27.11
N ALA A 16 3.93 17.86 28.06
CA ALA A 16 4.53 16.56 27.78
C ALA A 16 3.51 15.57 27.20
N LEU A 17 2.27 15.54 27.73
CA LEU A 17 1.20 14.69 27.21
C LEU A 17 0.76 15.11 25.80
N ILE A 18 0.70 16.41 25.52
CA ILE A 18 0.42 16.92 24.16
C ILE A 18 1.54 16.54 23.20
N PHE A 19 2.81 16.69 23.62
CA PHE A 19 3.96 16.32 22.79
C PHE A 19 4.02 14.83 22.49
N VAL A 20 3.75 13.97 23.49
CA VAL A 20 3.69 12.51 23.30
C VAL A 20 2.49 12.12 22.44
N GLY A 21 1.31 12.71 22.66
CA GLY A 21 0.11 12.43 21.86
C GLY A 21 0.22 12.82 20.39
N LEU A 22 1.01 13.85 20.07
CA LEU A 22 1.27 14.28 18.68
C LEU A 22 2.21 13.34 17.90
N GLN A 23 2.97 12.48 18.58
CA GLN A 23 3.92 11.57 17.93
C GLN A 23 3.31 10.19 17.58
N ILE A 24 2.04 9.92 17.93
CA ILE A 24 1.39 8.60 17.74
C ILE A 24 0.54 8.54 16.46
N ASN A 25 0.96 9.19 15.36
CA ASN A 25 0.14 9.17 14.13
C ASN A 25 0.96 8.99 12.85
N ASP A 26 1.90 8.03 12.87
CA ASP A 26 2.56 7.55 11.66
C ASP A 26 2.16 6.10 11.38
N ASN A 27 0.85 5.84 11.41
CA ASN A 27 0.29 4.56 10.99
C ASN A 27 -0.28 4.76 9.58
N LYS A 28 0.60 5.02 8.60
CA LYS A 28 0.19 4.95 7.19
C LYS A 28 -0.36 3.54 6.95
N ASP A 29 -1.58 3.46 6.41
CA ASP A 29 -2.18 2.19 6.02
C ASP A 29 -1.17 1.44 5.13
N PRO A 30 -0.77 0.20 5.48
CA PRO A 30 0.23 -0.54 4.73
C PRO A 30 -0.16 -0.74 3.26
N ILE A 31 -1.45 -0.74 2.92
CA ILE A 31 -1.92 -0.81 1.54
C ILE A 31 -1.65 0.50 0.81
N LEU A 32 -1.96 1.65 1.43
CA LEU A 32 -1.65 2.96 0.85
C LEU A 32 -0.14 3.16 0.66
N ALA A 33 0.67 2.69 1.61
CA ALA A 33 2.13 2.74 1.50
C ALA A 33 2.65 1.87 0.34
N LEU A 34 2.03 0.70 0.10
CA LEU A 34 2.37 -0.15 -1.03
C LEU A 34 1.94 0.47 -2.36
N GLU A 35 0.75 1.06 -2.45
CA GLU A 35 0.29 1.77 -3.65
C GLU A 35 1.22 2.94 -4.00
N GLU A 36 1.61 3.74 -3.00
CA GLU A 36 2.57 4.84 -3.17
C GLU A 36 3.90 4.32 -3.72
N ALA A 37 4.45 3.27 -3.11
CA ALA A 37 5.72 2.67 -3.55
C ALA A 37 5.65 2.08 -4.96
N VAL A 38 4.51 1.49 -5.34
CA VAL A 38 4.32 0.89 -6.67
C VAL A 38 4.20 1.97 -7.76
N SER A 39 3.58 3.11 -7.45
CA SER A 39 3.50 4.23 -8.40
C SER A 39 4.87 4.78 -8.82
N GLU A 40 5.88 4.64 -7.95
CA GLU A 40 7.26 5.09 -8.19
C GLU A 40 8.15 4.00 -8.81
N TYR A 41 7.63 2.78 -9.02
CA TYR A 41 8.44 1.67 -9.52
C TYR A 41 8.91 1.91 -10.96
N PRO A 42 10.13 1.50 -11.36
CA PRO A 42 10.56 1.61 -12.74
C PRO A 42 9.65 0.79 -13.66
N ARG A 43 9.28 1.40 -14.79
CA ARG A 43 8.63 0.72 -15.92
C ARG A 43 9.64 -0.17 -16.67
N SER A 44 9.14 -1.10 -17.47
CA SER A 44 9.99 -2.00 -18.27
C SER A 44 10.87 -1.22 -19.27
N THR A 45 11.80 -1.91 -19.93
CA THR A 45 12.68 -1.32 -20.97
C THR A 45 11.88 -0.64 -22.09
N TYR A 46 10.66 -1.10 -22.37
CA TYR A 46 9.78 -0.54 -23.39
C TYR A 46 8.77 0.49 -22.84
N GLY A 47 8.89 0.87 -21.57
CA GLY A 47 8.00 1.81 -20.90
C GLY A 47 6.65 1.21 -20.51
N GLU A 48 6.53 -0.12 -20.49
CA GLU A 48 5.32 -0.80 -20.06
C GLU A 48 5.20 -0.75 -18.53
N PRO A 49 3.98 -0.57 -18.01
CA PRO A 49 3.76 -0.50 -16.58
C PRO A 49 3.94 -1.88 -15.94
N ALA A 50 4.38 -1.87 -14.69
CA ALA A 50 4.29 -3.06 -13.85
C ALA A 50 2.82 -3.47 -13.70
N GLN A 51 2.57 -4.72 -13.32
CA GLN A 51 1.22 -5.29 -13.35
C GLN A 51 0.76 -5.76 -11.98
N TRP A 52 -0.50 -5.52 -11.68
CA TRP A 52 -1.22 -6.18 -10.60
C TRP A 52 -1.92 -7.43 -11.13
N PHE A 53 -1.51 -8.58 -10.61
CA PHE A 53 -2.32 -9.79 -10.73
C PHE A 53 -3.43 -9.75 -9.68
N MET A 54 -4.68 -9.76 -10.15
CA MET A 54 -5.87 -9.56 -9.33
C MET A 54 -6.81 -10.75 -9.35
N MET A 55 -7.57 -10.91 -8.27
CA MET A 55 -8.65 -11.90 -8.14
C MET A 55 -9.93 -11.20 -7.71
N LYS A 56 -11.07 -11.61 -8.27
CA LYS A 56 -12.38 -11.12 -7.84
C LYS A 56 -12.79 -11.78 -6.53
N SER A 57 -13.21 -10.98 -5.56
CA SER A 57 -13.76 -11.40 -4.27
C SER A 57 -15.15 -10.81 -4.05
N LEU A 58 -15.73 -11.06 -2.87
CA LEU A 58 -17.02 -10.50 -2.47
C LEU A 58 -17.01 -8.97 -2.30
N VAL A 59 -15.84 -8.38 -2.05
CA VAL A 59 -15.69 -6.94 -1.78
C VAL A 59 -15.16 -6.15 -2.97
N GLY A 60 -14.77 -6.83 -4.06
CA GLY A 60 -14.27 -6.20 -5.28
C GLY A 60 -13.12 -6.98 -5.90
N TRP A 61 -12.25 -6.27 -6.62
CA TRP A 61 -11.02 -6.85 -7.16
C TRP A 61 -9.88 -6.68 -6.16
N GLU A 62 -9.28 -7.78 -5.75
CA GLU A 62 -8.18 -7.81 -4.77
C GLU A 62 -6.85 -7.98 -5.51
N ARG A 63 -5.87 -7.15 -5.16
CA ARG A 63 -4.50 -7.22 -5.68
C ARG A 63 -3.75 -8.33 -4.96
N MET A 64 -3.47 -9.43 -5.65
CA MET A 64 -2.90 -10.64 -5.07
C MET A 64 -1.37 -10.66 -5.18
N MET A 65 -0.83 -10.19 -6.30
CA MET A 65 0.60 -10.21 -6.58
C MET A 65 1.01 -9.02 -7.44
N PHE A 66 2.18 -8.46 -7.14
CA PHE A 66 2.82 -7.44 -7.94
C PHE A 66 3.83 -8.09 -8.88
N VAL A 67 3.66 -7.89 -10.19
CA VAL A 67 4.51 -8.44 -11.25
C VAL A 67 5.33 -7.30 -11.85
N PHE A 68 6.65 -7.41 -11.75
CA PHE A 68 7.58 -6.39 -12.23
C PHE A 68 8.95 -7.01 -12.53
N GLY A 69 9.75 -6.28 -13.33
CA GLY A 69 11.15 -6.61 -13.58
C GLY A 69 11.36 -7.61 -14.72
N TYR A 70 10.30 -7.94 -15.46
CA TYR A 70 10.40 -8.70 -16.70
C TYR A 70 10.58 -7.77 -17.90
N VAL A 71 10.90 -8.36 -19.05
CA VAL A 71 11.00 -7.62 -20.32
C VAL A 71 9.63 -7.08 -20.73
N ASP A 72 8.59 -7.90 -20.53
CA ASP A 72 7.17 -7.58 -20.71
C ASP A 72 6.43 -8.11 -19.46
N ASP A 73 6.07 -7.21 -18.54
CA ASP A 73 5.40 -7.57 -17.29
C ASP A 73 3.94 -8.00 -17.54
N ARG A 74 3.32 -7.53 -18.63
CA ARG A 74 1.94 -7.87 -19.01
C ARG A 74 1.85 -9.30 -19.50
N GLU A 75 2.73 -9.73 -20.39
CA GLU A 75 2.77 -11.12 -20.87
C GLU A 75 2.89 -12.10 -19.69
N VAL A 76 3.75 -11.79 -18.73
CA VAL A 76 3.91 -12.62 -17.51
C VAL A 76 2.64 -12.62 -16.67
N CYS A 77 2.01 -11.47 -16.45
CA CYS A 77 0.77 -11.40 -15.69
C CYS A 77 -0.37 -12.17 -16.38
N GLU A 78 -0.53 -12.02 -17.69
CA GLU A 78 -1.55 -12.73 -18.47
C GLU A 78 -1.35 -14.24 -18.42
N HIS A 79 -0.10 -14.71 -18.43
CA HIS A 79 0.20 -16.13 -18.24
C HIS A 79 -0.21 -16.63 -16.85
N LEU A 80 -0.05 -15.81 -15.80
CA LEU A 80 -0.55 -16.16 -14.45
C LEU A 80 -2.08 -16.22 -14.41
N VAL A 81 -2.78 -15.33 -15.12
CA VAL A 81 -4.24 -15.38 -15.27
C VAL A 81 -4.68 -16.68 -15.94
N GLU A 82 -3.99 -17.11 -17.00
CA GLU A 82 -4.28 -18.38 -17.69
C GLU A 82 -4.14 -19.57 -16.74
N ILE A 83 -3.02 -19.67 -16.02
CA ILE A 83 -2.75 -20.74 -15.05
C ILE A 83 -3.81 -20.73 -13.94
N ALA A 84 -4.05 -19.57 -13.32
CA ALA A 84 -4.98 -19.46 -12.20
C ALA A 84 -6.43 -19.79 -12.61
N SER A 85 -6.85 -19.33 -13.79
CA SER A 85 -8.18 -19.64 -14.32
C SER A 85 -8.36 -21.13 -14.62
N LYS A 86 -7.29 -21.81 -15.05
CA LYS A 86 -7.30 -23.26 -15.26
C LYS A 86 -7.39 -24.04 -13.96
N GLU A 87 -6.63 -23.65 -12.94
CA GLU A 87 -6.59 -24.32 -11.63
C GLU A 87 -7.82 -23.99 -10.77
N SER A 88 -8.49 -22.87 -11.01
CA SER A 88 -9.64 -22.39 -10.24
C SER A 88 -10.70 -21.75 -11.14
N PRO A 89 -11.42 -22.56 -11.95
CA PRO A 89 -12.34 -22.06 -12.99
C PRO A 89 -13.56 -21.30 -12.45
N ASP A 90 -13.91 -21.50 -11.17
CA ASP A 90 -15.01 -20.79 -10.51
C ASP A 90 -14.60 -19.41 -9.98
N ARG A 91 -13.34 -19.00 -10.19
CA ARG A 91 -12.81 -17.69 -9.77
C ARG A 91 -12.44 -16.86 -11.00
N GLU A 92 -12.62 -15.55 -10.88
CA GLU A 92 -12.22 -14.60 -11.92
C GLU A 92 -10.89 -13.96 -11.57
N PHE A 93 -9.95 -13.98 -12.51
CA PHE A 93 -8.62 -13.37 -12.40
C PHE A 93 -8.41 -12.35 -13.52
N ARG A 94 -7.62 -11.31 -13.28
CA ARG A 94 -7.25 -10.32 -14.30
C ARG A 94 -5.92 -9.64 -13.98
N CYS A 95 -5.39 -8.94 -14.98
CA CYS A 95 -4.28 -8.01 -14.82
C CYS A 95 -4.78 -6.56 -14.81
N GLU A 96 -4.07 -5.68 -14.11
CA GLU A 96 -4.32 -4.24 -14.06
C GLU A 96 -2.98 -3.51 -14.01
N ASP A 97 -2.84 -2.43 -14.79
CA ASP A 97 -1.64 -1.60 -14.77
C ASP A 97 -1.43 -1.02 -13.37
N ALA A 98 -0.20 -1.12 -12.88
CA ALA A 98 0.14 -0.73 -11.52
C ALA A 98 0.65 0.72 -11.42
N ASN A 99 1.24 1.27 -12.49
CA ASN A 99 1.87 2.60 -12.51
C ASN A 99 1.99 3.25 -13.90
#